data_AF-A0A950S200-F1
#
_entry.id   AF-A0A950S200-F1
#
_cell.length_a   1.000
_cell.length_b   1.000
_cell.length_c   1.000
_cell.angle_alpha   90.00
_cell.angle_beta   90.00
_cell.angle_gamma   90.00
#
_symmetry.space_group_name_H-M   'P 1'
#
loop_
_entity.id
_entity.type
_entity.pdbx_description
1 polymer ?
#
loop_
_entity_poly.entity_id
_entity_poly.type
_entity_poly.pdbx_seq_one_letter_code
_entity_poly.pdbx_strand_id
1 'polypeptide(L)'
;MKIIKCLFFLLVLSSTSVFAASPSTVNNDDFCDVTVGPAATLLLPYFEVDFTNRTEDTLFTITNVTRYPQIAHVTIWTDWSFPVLSFNIYLTGYDVQGISINQILGGIVAQNNGTGPTNAQSPLGSLSAGFTANPN
;
A
#
# COMPACT_ATOMS: atom_id res chain seq x y z
N MET A 1 53.70 -55.81 16.40
CA MET A 1 54.62 -54.92 17.14
C MET A 1 55.49 -54.16 16.14
N LYS A 2 55.12 -52.91 15.83
CA LYS A 2 55.87 -51.85 15.11
C LYS A 2 54.96 -50.60 15.14
N ILE A 3 55.15 -49.74 16.16
CA ILE A 3 55.81 -48.42 16.03
C ILE A 3 54.85 -47.43 15.36
N ILE A 4 54.01 -46.71 16.11
CA ILE A 4 54.31 -45.40 16.74
C ILE A 4 55.08 -44.49 15.77
N LYS A 5 54.34 -43.69 14.99
CA LYS A 5 54.68 -42.33 14.52
C LYS A 5 53.65 -41.89 13.47
N CYS A 6 52.60 -41.21 13.93
CA CYS A 6 51.96 -40.09 13.25
C CYS A 6 50.92 -39.50 14.22
N LEU A 7 51.42 -39.15 15.40
CA LEU A 7 50.78 -38.20 16.28
C LEU A 7 51.06 -36.82 15.68
N PHE A 8 50.22 -36.39 14.75
CA PHE A 8 49.94 -34.97 14.50
C PHE A 8 48.82 -34.92 13.47
N PHE A 9 47.87 -34.02 13.68
CA PHE A 9 46.85 -33.64 12.71
C PHE A 9 45.57 -34.50 12.66
N LEU A 10 44.79 -34.48 13.75
CA LEU A 10 43.32 -34.49 13.64
C LEU A 10 42.73 -34.03 14.97
N LEU A 11 42.87 -32.74 15.22
CA LEU A 11 42.02 -32.00 16.16
C LEU A 11 40.59 -32.08 15.58
N VAL A 12 39.82 -33.07 16.03
CA VAL A 12 38.39 -33.21 15.68
C VAL A 12 37.65 -32.09 16.40
N LEU A 13 37.65 -30.91 15.77
CA LEU A 13 36.72 -29.84 16.04
C LEU A 13 35.44 -30.18 15.24
N SER A 14 34.59 -31.05 15.79
CA SER A 14 33.26 -31.27 15.26
C SER A 14 32.40 -30.06 15.59
N SER A 15 32.52 -29.05 14.73
CA SER A 15 31.72 -27.84 14.67
C SER A 15 30.24 -28.21 14.72
N THR A 16 29.54 -27.78 15.77
CA THR A 16 28.08 -27.76 15.80
C THR A 16 27.59 -26.93 14.62
N SER A 17 26.95 -27.56 13.64
CA SER A 17 26.24 -26.86 12.57
C SER A 17 25.10 -26.09 13.21
N VAL A 18 25.32 -24.80 13.47
CA VAL A 18 24.22 -23.87 13.73
C VAL A 18 23.41 -23.84 12.44
N PHE A 19 22.18 -24.35 12.47
CA PHE A 19 21.21 -24.10 11.42
C PHE A 19 21.01 -22.59 11.37
N ALA A 20 21.70 -21.92 10.44
CA ALA A 20 21.36 -20.58 10.05
C ALA A 20 19.94 -20.66 9.50
N ALA A 21 18.98 -20.07 10.22
CA ALA A 21 17.69 -19.76 9.64
C ALA A 21 17.98 -19.04 8.31
N SER A 22 17.41 -19.56 7.22
CA SER A 22 17.42 -18.87 5.94
C SER A 22 16.99 -17.42 6.19
N PRO A 23 17.66 -16.43 5.58
CA PRO A 23 17.31 -15.03 5.80
C PRO A 23 15.83 -14.87 5.53
N SER A 24 15.10 -14.29 6.49
CA SER A 24 13.71 -13.87 6.30
C SER A 24 13.64 -13.12 4.99
N THR A 25 12.76 -13.56 4.10
CA THR A 25 12.62 -12.88 2.82
C THR A 25 11.96 -11.54 3.09
N VAL A 26 12.36 -10.48 2.38
CA VAL A 26 11.59 -9.22 2.37
C VAL A 26 10.35 -9.33 1.48
N ASN A 27 9.85 -10.55 1.25
CA ASN A 27 8.68 -10.78 0.44
C ASN A 27 7.42 -10.53 1.28
N ASN A 28 6.40 -10.02 0.62
CA ASN A 28 5.19 -9.49 1.21
C ASN A 28 4.29 -10.57 1.86
N ASP A 29 4.78 -11.78 2.06
CA ASP A 29 3.97 -12.94 2.42
C ASP A 29 4.52 -13.72 3.64
N ASP A 30 5.63 -13.30 4.25
CA ASP A 30 6.14 -13.93 5.47
C ASP A 30 5.25 -13.51 6.66
N PHE A 31 4.56 -14.48 7.27
CA PHE A 31 3.36 -14.36 8.11
C PHE A 31 3.51 -13.61 9.47
N CYS A 32 4.52 -12.77 9.63
CA CYS A 32 4.69 -11.76 10.70
C CYS A 32 5.20 -10.40 10.18
N ASP A 33 5.42 -10.26 8.87
CA ASP A 33 5.54 -8.98 8.20
C ASP A 33 4.13 -8.40 8.08
N VAL A 34 3.86 -7.28 8.77
CA VAL A 34 2.71 -6.42 8.40
C VAL A 34 3.08 -5.78 7.09
N THR A 35 2.93 -6.58 6.08
CA THR A 35 3.49 -6.27 4.81
C THR A 35 2.62 -5.23 4.14
N VAL A 36 3.24 -4.12 3.75
CA VAL A 36 2.59 -3.04 3.00
C VAL A 36 2.38 -3.51 1.56
N GLY A 37 1.55 -4.54 1.38
CA GLY A 37 0.72 -4.63 0.19
C GLY A 37 -0.23 -3.42 0.19
N PRO A 38 -0.71 -2.94 -0.96
CA PRO A 38 -1.61 -1.79 -1.01
C PRO A 38 -2.95 -2.12 -0.34
N ALA A 39 -3.00 -2.01 0.99
CA ALA A 39 -4.19 -1.81 1.79
C ALA A 39 -4.09 -0.38 2.31
N ALA A 40 -4.44 0.58 1.46
CA ALA A 40 -4.50 1.99 1.83
C ALA A 40 -5.76 2.26 2.68
N THR A 41 -5.87 1.66 3.87
CA THR A 41 -6.78 2.21 4.88
C THR A 41 -6.13 3.44 5.48
N LEU A 42 -6.20 4.56 4.75
CA LEU A 42 -5.85 5.87 5.27
C LEU A 42 -6.98 6.29 6.22
N LEU A 43 -6.80 6.02 7.51
CA LEU A 43 -7.70 6.53 8.54
C LEU A 43 -7.33 7.98 8.82
N LEU A 44 -8.12 8.92 8.31
CA LEU A 44 -8.09 10.32 8.74
C LEU A 44 -9.02 10.46 9.95
N PRO A 45 -8.49 10.68 11.18
CA PRO A 45 -9.32 10.71 12.38
C PRO A 45 -10.18 11.98 12.50
N TYR A 46 -9.82 13.05 11.80
CA TYR A 46 -10.45 14.36 11.91
C TYR A 46 -10.49 15.08 10.57
N PHE A 47 -11.63 15.69 10.24
CA PHE A 47 -11.81 16.61 9.13
C PHE A 47 -12.83 17.68 9.52
N GLU A 48 -12.63 18.89 9.02
CA GLU A 48 -13.57 20.02 9.13
C GLU A 48 -14.07 20.42 7.74
N VAL A 49 -15.33 20.84 7.67
CA VAL A 49 -15.97 21.31 6.45
C VAL A 49 -17.07 22.32 6.78
N ASP A 50 -17.04 23.47 6.10
CA ASP A 50 -18.13 24.44 6.12
C ASP A 50 -18.82 24.51 4.75
N PHE A 51 -20.07 24.05 4.67
CA PHE A 51 -20.89 24.14 3.46
C PHE A 51 -21.49 25.52 3.23
N THR A 52 -21.60 26.35 4.26
CA THR A 52 -22.32 27.62 4.22
C THR A 52 -21.44 28.75 3.71
N ASN A 53 -20.32 29.01 4.38
CA ASN A 53 -19.41 30.10 4.01
C ASN A 53 -18.17 29.61 3.28
N ARG A 54 -17.97 28.28 3.19
CA ARG A 54 -16.78 27.65 2.59
C ARG A 54 -15.47 28.17 3.17
N THR A 55 -15.47 28.49 4.46
CA THR A 55 -14.27 28.96 5.18
C THR A 55 -13.36 27.81 5.60
N GLU A 56 -13.91 26.59 5.70
CA GLU A 56 -13.21 25.39 6.14
C GLU A 56 -13.38 24.28 5.09
N ASP A 57 -12.25 23.71 4.66
CA ASP A 57 -12.21 22.52 3.81
C ASP A 57 -10.96 21.69 4.14
N THR A 58 -11.17 20.40 4.38
CA THR A 58 -10.07 19.47 4.61
C THR A 58 -9.60 18.91 3.28
N LEU A 59 -8.34 19.18 2.96
CA LEU A 59 -7.66 18.68 1.78
C LEU A 59 -6.71 17.56 2.17
N PHE A 60 -6.82 16.43 1.50
CA PHE A 60 -5.88 15.32 1.66
C PHE A 60 -5.63 14.64 0.33
N THR A 61 -4.58 13.83 0.28
CA THR A 61 -4.15 13.18 -0.96
C THR A 61 -3.99 11.70 -0.74
N ILE A 62 -4.49 10.90 -1.68
CA ILE A 62 -4.27 9.46 -1.74
C ILE A 62 -3.26 9.20 -2.84
N THR A 63 -2.19 8.50 -2.51
CA THR A 63 -1.13 8.14 -3.47
C THR A 63 -1.04 6.64 -3.62
N ASN A 64 -1.11 6.16 -4.85
CA ASN A 64 -0.71 4.80 -5.18
C ASN A 64 0.81 4.76 -5.28
N VAL A 65 1.48 4.06 -4.38
CA VAL A 65 2.94 3.92 -4.38
C VAL A 65 3.44 2.74 -5.21
N THR A 66 2.53 2.05 -5.90
CA THR A 66 2.85 0.86 -6.71
C THR A 66 2.73 1.16 -8.20
N ARG A 67 3.45 0.39 -9.01
CA ARG A 67 3.32 0.44 -10.47
C ARG A 67 1.99 -0.09 -11.00
N TYR A 68 1.25 -0.85 -10.19
CA TYR A 68 0.00 -1.49 -10.61
C TYR A 68 -1.18 -0.56 -10.37
N PRO A 69 -2.21 -0.56 -11.23
CA PRO A 69 -3.45 0.17 -10.96
C PRO A 69 -4.14 -0.42 -9.72
N GLN A 70 -4.74 0.43 -8.89
CA GLN A 70 -5.41 0.04 -7.64
C GLN A 70 -6.78 0.73 -7.52
N ILE A 71 -7.71 0.07 -6.83
CA ILE A 71 -9.01 0.66 -6.47
C ILE A 71 -9.01 0.88 -4.95
N ALA A 72 -9.14 2.14 -4.53
CA ALA A 72 -9.29 2.50 -3.13
C ALA A 72 -10.78 2.65 -2.80
N HIS A 73 -11.27 1.88 -1.84
CA HIS A 73 -12.60 2.05 -1.27
C HIS A 73 -12.53 3.03 -0.10
N VAL A 74 -13.34 4.09 -0.15
CA VAL A 74 -13.36 5.15 0.86
C VAL A 74 -14.74 5.16 1.51
N THR A 75 -14.77 5.16 2.84
CA THR A 75 -15.97 5.37 3.64
C THR A 75 -15.76 6.57 4.55
N ILE A 76 -16.65 7.55 4.46
CA ILE A 76 -16.69 8.70 5.37
C ILE A 76 -17.64 8.38 6.51
N TRP A 77 -17.19 8.63 7.73
CA TRP A 77 -17.93 8.37 8.96
C TRP A 77 -18.21 9.68 9.68
N THR A 78 -19.35 9.74 10.37
CA THR A 78 -19.60 10.78 11.38
C THR A 78 -18.82 10.48 12.66
N ASP A 79 -18.75 11.48 13.54
CA ASP A 79 -18.26 11.36 14.92
C ASP A 79 -18.97 10.25 15.72
N TRP A 80 -20.23 9.97 15.39
CA TRP A 80 -21.04 8.92 16.00
C TRP A 80 -20.91 7.56 15.31
N SER A 81 -19.88 7.37 14.47
CA SER A 81 -19.62 6.12 13.75
C SER A 81 -20.75 5.69 12.80
N PHE A 82 -21.52 6.64 12.27
CA PHE A 82 -22.46 6.37 11.19
C PHE A 82 -21.81 6.62 9.82
N PRO A 83 -21.89 5.69 8.87
CA PRO A 83 -21.35 5.89 7.53
C PRO A 83 -22.23 6.90 6.77
N VAL A 84 -21.61 7.95 6.25
CA VAL A 84 -22.28 9.03 5.50
C VAL A 84 -22.28 8.71 4.01
N LEU A 85 -21.12 8.33 3.48
CA LEU A 85 -20.89 8.13 2.06
C LEU A 85 -19.79 7.10 1.86
N SER A 86 -19.97 6.22 0.88
CA SER A 86 -18.93 5.30 0.42
C SER A 86 -18.78 5.39 -1.09
N PHE A 87 -17.55 5.40 -1.56
CA PHE A 87 -17.24 5.49 -2.99
C PHE A 87 -15.90 4.82 -3.31
N ASN A 88 -15.69 4.55 -4.59
CA ASN A 88 -14.45 3.94 -5.09
C ASN A 88 -13.67 4.97 -5.89
N ILE A 89 -12.37 5.01 -5.67
CA ILE A 89 -11.41 5.80 -6.44
C ILE A 89 -10.54 4.81 -7.20
N TYR A 90 -10.40 5.01 -8.50
CA TYR A 90 -9.45 4.25 -9.30
C TYR A 90 -8.18 5.08 -9.46
N LEU A 91 -7.05 4.48 -9.12
CA LEU A 91 -5.72 5.08 -9.16
C LEU A 91 -4.87 4.31 -10.17
N THR A 92 -4.27 5.02 -11.12
CA THR A 92 -3.28 4.39 -12.01
C THR A 92 -1.98 4.09 -11.23
N GLY A 93 -1.02 3.39 -11.85
CA GLY A 93 0.27 3.15 -11.20
C GLY A 93 1.00 4.46 -10.92
N TYR A 94 1.50 4.63 -9.68
CA TYR A 94 2.14 5.86 -9.20
C TYR A 94 1.26 7.12 -9.19
N ASP A 95 -0.06 6.94 -9.20
CA ASP A 95 -1.03 8.04 -9.27
C ASP A 95 -1.23 8.76 -7.92
N VAL A 96 -1.65 10.01 -8.00
CA VAL A 96 -1.85 10.92 -6.88
C VAL A 96 -3.20 11.62 -7.05
N GLN A 97 -4.15 11.30 -6.18
CA GLN A 97 -5.48 11.90 -6.19
C GLN A 97 -5.66 12.82 -4.97
N GLY A 98 -5.81 14.12 -5.24
CA GLY A 98 -6.24 15.10 -4.25
C GLY A 98 -7.74 15.01 -3.99
N ILE A 99 -8.13 15.12 -2.73
CA ILE A 99 -9.50 15.06 -2.24
C ILE A 99 -9.79 16.31 -1.41
N SER A 100 -10.94 16.93 -1.70
CA SER A 100 -11.55 17.99 -0.90
C SER A 100 -12.83 17.44 -0.28
N ILE A 101 -12.93 17.47 1.05
CA ILE A 101 -14.11 16.97 1.75
C ILE A 101 -15.35 17.81 1.39
N ASN A 102 -15.20 19.12 1.21
CA ASN A 102 -16.30 20.00 0.79
C ASN A 102 -16.88 19.57 -0.57
N GLN A 103 -16.02 19.27 -1.55
CA GLN A 103 -16.47 18.80 -2.87
C GLN A 103 -17.13 17.42 -2.80
N ILE A 104 -16.54 16.47 -2.06
CA ILE A 104 -17.06 15.11 -1.91
C ILE A 104 -18.47 15.13 -1.29
N LEU A 105 -18.62 15.82 -0.17
CA LEU A 105 -19.91 15.92 0.53
C LEU A 105 -20.90 16.85 -0.20
N GLY A 106 -20.41 17.73 -1.07
CA GLY A 106 -21.20 18.46 -2.06
C GLY A 106 -21.66 17.62 -3.26
N GLY A 107 -21.31 16.33 -3.31
CA GLY A 107 -21.76 15.38 -4.33
C GLY A 107 -20.78 15.15 -5.49
N ILE A 108 -19.60 15.78 -5.47
CA ILE A 108 -18.57 15.62 -6.50
C ILE A 108 -17.53 14.62 -6.00
N VAL A 109 -17.78 13.33 -6.27
CA VAL A 109 -16.94 12.20 -5.82
C VAL A 109 -15.88 11.75 -6.83
N ALA A 110 -16.01 12.18 -8.08
CA ALA A 110 -15.12 11.80 -9.17
C ALA A 110 -14.90 13.00 -10.09
N GLN A 111 -13.75 13.00 -10.77
CA GLN A 111 -13.50 13.97 -11.84
C GLN A 111 -14.54 13.82 -12.96
N ASN A 112 -14.94 14.94 -13.54
CA ASN A 112 -16.00 14.99 -14.56
C ASN A 112 -15.70 14.13 -15.81
N ASN A 113 -14.42 13.84 -16.06
CA ASN A 113 -13.95 13.04 -17.20
C ASN A 113 -13.91 11.52 -16.92
N GLY A 114 -14.30 11.10 -15.70
CA GLY A 114 -14.31 9.71 -15.27
C GLY A 114 -12.98 9.26 -14.66
N THR A 115 -13.07 8.28 -13.75
CA THR A 115 -11.91 7.67 -13.08
C THR A 115 -11.58 6.29 -13.64
N GLY A 116 -12.32 5.76 -14.63
CA GLY A 116 -12.16 4.37 -15.09
C GLY A 116 -10.91 4.12 -15.95
N PRO A 117 -10.48 2.86 -16.12
CA PRO A 117 -9.20 2.48 -16.77
C PRO A 117 -9.00 2.97 -18.21
N THR A 118 -10.08 3.26 -18.93
CA THR A 118 -10.04 3.76 -20.32
C THR A 118 -10.16 5.29 -20.42
N ASN A 119 -10.63 5.94 -19.36
CA ASN A 119 -10.89 7.39 -19.30
C ASN A 119 -10.12 8.07 -18.15
N ALA A 120 -9.29 7.33 -17.42
CA ALA A 120 -8.53 7.82 -16.28
C ALA A 120 -7.61 8.93 -16.79
N GLN A 121 -7.90 10.14 -16.34
CA GLN A 121 -7.17 11.32 -16.79
C GLN A 121 -5.75 11.36 -16.23
N SER A 122 -5.47 10.63 -15.14
CA SER A 122 -4.11 10.50 -14.62
C SER A 122 -3.21 9.81 -15.65
N PRO A 123 -2.23 10.52 -16.22
CA PRO A 123 -1.40 10.00 -17.29
C PRO A 123 -0.72 8.71 -16.84
N LEU A 124 -0.84 7.65 -17.65
CA LEU A 124 -0.06 6.43 -17.45
C LEU A 124 1.41 6.78 -17.70
N GLY A 125 2.16 6.96 -16.61
CA GLY A 125 3.59 7.16 -16.68
C GLY A 125 4.28 5.95 -17.33
N SER A 126 5.48 6.14 -17.88
CA SER A 126 6.24 5.04 -18.51
C SER A 126 6.53 3.87 -17.55
N LEU A 127 6.41 4.09 -16.24
CA LEU A 127 6.63 3.08 -15.20
C LEU A 127 5.32 2.42 -14.73
N SER A 128 4.18 3.00 -15.09
CA SER A 128 2.85 2.51 -14.71
C SER A 128 2.48 1.30 -15.57
N ALA A 129 1.96 0.25 -14.94
CA ALA A 129 1.44 -0.91 -15.63
C ALA A 129 0.06 -0.60 -16.24
N GLY A 130 -0.31 -1.32 -17.30
CA GLY A 130 -1.64 -1.20 -17.90
C GLY A 130 -2.77 -1.63 -16.95
N PHE A 131 -3.99 -1.19 -17.21
CA PHE A 131 -5.15 -1.50 -16.35
C PHE A 131 -5.45 -3.01 -16.18
N THR A 132 -5.02 -3.84 -17.14
CA THR A 132 -5.14 -5.31 -17.10
C THR A 132 -3.98 -6.00 -16.39
N ALA A 133 -2.97 -5.26 -15.94
CA ALA A 133 -1.74 -5.81 -15.40
C ALA A 133 -1.76 -5.96 -13.87
N ASN A 134 -2.87 -5.62 -13.19
CA ASN A 134 -3.04 -5.94 -11.78
C ASN A 134 -3.19 -7.46 -11.60
N PRO A 135 -2.28 -8.15 -10.91
CA PRO A 135 -2.36 -9.59 -10.70
C PRO A 135 -3.38 -10.00 -9.63
N ASN A 136 -3.96 -9.02 -8.92
CA ASN A 136 -4.99 -9.20 -7.89
C ASN A 136 -6.41 -9.05 -8.47
#